data_AF-A0A1B1HZL7-F1
#
_entry.id   AF-A0A1B1HZL7-F1
#
_cell.length_a   1.000
_cell.length_b   1.000
_cell.length_c   1.000
_cell.angle_alpha   90.00
_cell.angle_beta   90.00
_cell.angle_gamma   90.00
#
_symmetry.space_group_name_H-M   'P 1'
#
loop_
_entity.id
_entity.type
_entity.pdbx_description
1 polymer ?
#
loop_
_entity_poly.entity_id
_entity_poly.type
_entity_poly.pdbx_seq_one_letter_code
_entity_poly.pdbx_strand_id
1 'polypeptide(L)'
;MEKTETLQIRLAPELKTAVEDTFRSLGLSASEAVNIFFHQVLLHDGLPFAVQHPQFSDETRAALRESDAIASGEQPAKTYASASELIREAQEELRAAN
;
A
#
# COMPACT_ATOMS: atom_id res chain seq x y z
N MET A 1 36.08 -13.14 -4.08
CA MET A 1 34.75 -13.31 -4.68
C MET A 1 33.76 -13.20 -3.54
N GLU A 2 32.74 -12.34 -3.66
CA GLU A 2 31.70 -12.26 -2.65
C GLU A 2 30.89 -13.58 -2.61
N LYS A 3 30.37 -13.91 -1.43
CA LYS A 3 29.59 -15.14 -1.25
C LYS A 3 28.24 -14.97 -1.97
N THR A 4 27.98 -15.79 -2.97
CA THR A 4 26.69 -15.83 -3.67
C THR A 4 25.83 -16.97 -3.13
N GLU A 5 24.54 -16.70 -2.94
CA GLU A 5 23.54 -17.73 -2.62
C GLU A 5 22.49 -17.82 -3.74
N THR A 6 21.87 -18.99 -3.91
CA THR A 6 20.88 -19.21 -4.96
C THR A 6 19.47 -19.08 -4.39
N LEU A 7 18.64 -18.24 -5.01
CA LEU A 7 17.23 -18.07 -4.66
C LEU A 7 16.34 -18.89 -5.62
N GLN A 8 15.45 -19.72 -5.06
CA GLN A 8 14.49 -20.52 -5.83
C GLN A 8 13.07 -19.99 -5.61
N ILE A 9 12.39 -19.56 -6.68
CA ILE A 9 11.06 -18.95 -6.62
C ILE A 9 10.08 -19.78 -7.45
N ARG A 10 8.90 -20.08 -6.89
CA ARG A 10 7.80 -20.72 -7.61
C ARG A 10 6.89 -19.66 -8.21
N LEU A 11 6.61 -19.77 -9.50
CA LEU A 11 5.77 -18.85 -10.27
C LEU A 11 4.84 -19.67 -11.16
N ALA A 12 3.65 -19.12 -11.46
CA ALA A 12 2.81 -19.67 -12.52
C ALA A 12 3.55 -19.57 -13.87
N PRO A 13 3.47 -20.60 -14.75
CA PRO A 13 4.19 -20.59 -16.03
C PRO A 13 3.88 -19.38 -16.92
N GLU A 14 2.62 -18.95 -16.92
CA GLU A 14 2.14 -17.82 -17.72
C GLU A 14 2.72 -16.51 -17.17
N LEU A 15 2.73 -16.36 -15.84
CA LEU A 15 3.31 -15.21 -15.16
C LEU A 15 4.81 -15.11 -15.42
N LYS A 16 5.54 -16.24 -15.34
CA LYS A 16 6.98 -16.28 -15.62
C LYS A 16 7.27 -15.76 -17.03
N THR A 17 6.53 -16.24 -18.03
CA THR A 17 6.74 -15.85 -19.43
C THR A 17 6.51 -14.35 -19.62
N ALA A 18 5.40 -13.81 -19.10
CA ALA A 18 5.06 -12.40 -19.22
C ALA A 18 6.09 -11.47 -18.53
N VAL A 19 6.57 -11.86 -17.35
CA VAL A 19 7.60 -11.10 -16.61
C VAL A 19 8.93 -11.12 -17.37
N GLU A 20 9.34 -12.26 -17.89
CA GLU A 20 10.57 -12.37 -18.67
C GLU A 20 10.53 -11.56 -19.98
N ASP A 21 9.40 -11.54 -20.68
CA ASP A 21 9.21 -10.68 -21.86
C ASP A 21 9.34 -9.19 -21.50
N THR A 22 8.75 -8.80 -20.38
CA THR A 22 8.83 -7.43 -19.86
C THR A 22 10.29 -7.05 -19.57
N PHE A 23 11.02 -7.87 -18.82
CA PHE A 23 12.43 -7.59 -18.52
C PHE A 23 13.32 -7.59 -19.76
N ARG A 24 13.09 -8.50 -20.71
CA ARG A 24 13.79 -8.49 -22.01
C ARG A 24 13.57 -7.19 -22.77
N SER A 25 12.36 -6.65 -22.77
CA SER A 25 12.08 -5.36 -23.43
C SER A 25 12.84 -4.18 -22.80
N LEU A 26 13.21 -4.31 -21.53
CA LEU A 26 14.03 -3.35 -20.78
C LEU A 26 15.54 -3.65 -20.86
N GLY A 27 15.95 -4.69 -21.58
CA GLY A 27 17.35 -5.11 -21.67
C GLY A 27 17.88 -5.78 -20.40
N LEU A 28 17.00 -6.34 -19.57
CA LEU A 28 17.34 -6.97 -18.30
C LEU A 28 17.04 -8.48 -18.32
N SER A 29 17.89 -9.25 -17.65
CA SER A 29 17.56 -10.62 -17.23
C SER A 29 16.70 -10.61 -15.96
N ALA A 30 16.00 -11.73 -15.71
CA ALA A 30 15.23 -11.90 -14.47
C ALA A 30 16.11 -11.79 -13.21
N SER A 31 17.35 -12.29 -13.27
CA SER A 31 18.30 -12.20 -12.16
C SER A 31 18.74 -10.76 -11.88
N GLU A 32 18.99 -9.96 -12.92
CA GLU A 32 19.32 -8.53 -12.76
C GLU A 32 18.14 -7.76 -12.18
N ALA A 33 16.93 -7.99 -12.69
CA ALA A 33 15.73 -7.34 -12.19
C ALA A 33 15.45 -7.67 -10.70
N VAL A 34 15.61 -8.93 -10.31
CA VAL A 34 15.46 -9.36 -8.90
C VAL A 34 16.55 -8.75 -8.00
N ASN A 35 17.80 -8.68 -8.49
CA ASN A 35 18.87 -8.00 -7.75
C ASN A 35 18.56 -6.51 -7.55
N ILE A 36 18.11 -5.81 -8.61
CA ILE A 36 17.68 -4.41 -8.50
C ILE A 36 16.55 -4.27 -7.48
N PHE A 37 15.54 -5.14 -7.53
CA PHE A 37 14.44 -5.15 -6.58
C PHE A 37 14.93 -5.24 -5.12
N PHE A 38 15.86 -6.14 -4.80
CA PHE A 38 16.39 -6.24 -3.45
C PHE A 38 17.20 -5.02 -3.01
N HIS A 39 17.97 -4.41 -3.91
CA HIS A 39 18.65 -3.15 -3.59
C HIS A 39 17.67 -2.02 -3.32
N GLN A 40 16.54 -1.97 -4.04
CA GLN A 40 15.48 -1.01 -3.77
C GLN A 40 14.81 -1.27 -2.42
N VAL A 41 14.56 -2.54 -2.06
CA VAL A 41 14.05 -2.88 -0.73
C VAL A 41 14.97 -2.37 0.38
N LEU A 42 16.28 -2.59 0.24
CA LEU A 42 17.27 -2.12 1.21
C LEU A 42 17.36 -0.59 1.26
N LEU A 43 17.28 0.08 0.11
CA LEU A 43 17.35 1.54 0.02
C LEU A 43 16.16 2.22 0.70
N HIS A 44 14.97 1.63 0.59
CA HIS A 44 13.72 2.21 1.09
C HIS A 44 13.31 1.69 2.48
N ASP A 45 14.07 0.76 3.07
CA ASP A 45 13.70 0.06 4.30
C ASP A 45 12.25 -0.47 4.26
N GLY A 46 11.86 -1.03 3.10
CA GLY A 46 10.47 -1.35 2.81
C GLY A 46 10.25 -1.82 1.37
N LEU A 47 8.99 -2.01 0.98
CA LEU A 47 8.67 -2.37 -0.40
C LEU A 47 8.90 -1.16 -1.33
N PRO A 48 9.57 -1.35 -2.49
CA PRO A 48 9.90 -0.26 -3.41
C PRO A 48 8.74 0.13 -4.32
N PHE A 49 7.53 -0.07 -3.83
CA PHE A 49 6.27 0.34 -4.43
C PHE A 49 5.27 0.59 -3.31
N ALA A 50 4.31 1.48 -3.53
CA ALA A 50 3.25 1.72 -2.57
C ALA A 50 2.42 0.44 -2.42
N VAL A 51 2.31 -0.08 -1.20
CA VAL A 51 1.40 -1.18 -0.89
C VAL A 51 -0.01 -0.60 -0.85
N GLN A 52 -0.71 -0.68 -1.97
CA GLN A 52 -2.08 -0.19 -2.08
C GLN A 52 -3.02 -1.37 -2.25
N HIS A 53 -4.12 -1.38 -1.48
CA HIS A 53 -5.28 -2.14 -1.88
C HIS A 53 -5.83 -1.48 -3.16
N PRO A 54 -6.13 -2.25 -4.22
CA PRO A 54 -6.42 -1.71 -5.55
C PRO A 54 -7.61 -0.75 -5.57
N GLN A 55 -8.47 -0.75 -4.55
CA GLN A 55 -9.46 0.29 -4.29
C GLN A 55 -9.62 0.44 -2.78
N PHE A 56 -9.73 1.69 -2.29
CA PHE A 56 -10.21 1.94 -0.93
C PHE A 56 -11.59 1.27 -0.76
N SER A 57 -11.85 0.74 0.45
CA SER A 57 -13.19 0.28 0.81
C SER A 57 -14.19 1.41 0.60
N ASP A 58 -15.46 1.07 0.37
CA ASP A 58 -16.50 2.08 0.18
C ASP A 58 -16.61 3.02 1.40
N GLU A 59 -16.34 2.49 2.60
CA GLU A 59 -16.24 3.24 3.85
C GLU A 59 -15.10 4.27 3.83
N THR A 60 -13.87 3.86 3.52
CA THR A 60 -12.74 4.80 3.42
C THR A 60 -13.00 5.85 2.34
N ARG A 61 -13.63 5.48 1.23
CA ARG A 61 -13.99 6.42 0.16
C ARG A 61 -15.07 7.41 0.59
N ALA A 62 -16.03 6.98 1.40
CA ALA A 62 -17.05 7.85 1.96
C ALA A 62 -16.42 8.85 2.96
N ALA A 63 -15.53 8.38 3.83
CA ALA A 63 -14.80 9.24 4.77
C ALA A 63 -13.93 10.30 4.07
N LEU A 64 -13.26 9.93 2.96
CA LEU A 64 -12.50 10.90 2.16
C LEU A 64 -13.40 11.98 1.53
N ARG A 65 -14.57 11.59 0.98
CA ARG A 65 -15.54 12.55 0.44
C ARG A 65 -16.10 13.48 1.52
N GLU A 66 -16.41 12.94 2.69
CA GLU A 66 -16.83 13.75 3.85
C GLU A 66 -15.74 14.75 4.25
N SER A 67 -14.48 14.31 4.32
CA SER A 67 -13.34 15.17 4.63
C SER A 67 -13.20 16.32 3.61
N ASP A 68 -13.35 16.04 2.32
CA ASP A 68 -13.29 17.06 1.26
C ASP A 68 -14.45 18.05 1.34
N ALA A 69 -15.66 17.57 1.65
CA ALA A 69 -16.84 18.42 1.86
C ALA A 69 -16.69 19.33 3.09
N ILE A 70 -16.05 18.84 4.16
CA ILE A 70 -15.72 19.65 5.33
C ILE A 70 -14.66 20.71 4.98
N ALA A 71 -13.60 20.32 4.27
CA ALA A 71 -12.52 21.23 3.91
C ALA A 71 -12.96 22.36 2.96
N SER A 72 -13.90 22.06 2.06
CA SER A 72 -14.50 23.04 1.14
C SER A 72 -15.60 23.90 1.78
N GLY A 73 -16.05 23.54 2.99
CA GLY A 73 -17.13 24.24 3.70
C GLY A 73 -18.54 23.86 3.25
N GLU A 74 -18.69 22.83 2.41
CA GLU A 74 -19.99 22.27 2.01
C GLU A 74 -20.69 21.56 3.16
N GLN A 75 -19.92 20.99 4.10
CA GLN A 75 -20.42 20.32 5.30
C GLN A 75 -19.73 20.85 6.57
N PRO A 76 -20.47 21.11 7.67
CA PRO A 76 -19.83 21.50 8.92
C PRO A 76 -19.04 20.34 9.54
N ALA A 77 -17.85 20.63 10.07
CA ALA A 77 -17.10 19.68 10.86
C ALA A 77 -17.81 19.41 12.20
N LYS A 78 -17.82 18.15 12.63
CA LYS A 78 -18.25 17.80 13.99
C LYS A 78 -17.21 18.33 14.99
N THR A 79 -17.67 19.08 15.98
CA THR A 79 -16.82 19.69 17.02
C THR A 79 -17.11 19.10 18.39
N TYR A 80 -16.07 19.02 19.23
CA TYR A 80 -16.17 18.52 20.59
C TYR A 80 -15.67 19.56 21.58
N ALA A 81 -16.21 19.58 22.79
CA ALA A 81 -15.79 20.52 23.83
C ALA A 81 -14.42 20.13 24.43
N SER A 82 -14.00 18.87 24.28
CA SER A 82 -12.70 18.39 24.74
C SER A 82 -12.23 17.15 23.98
N ALA A 83 -10.92 16.87 24.03
CA ALA A 83 -10.35 15.65 23.47
C ALA A 83 -10.94 14.38 24.12
N SER A 84 -11.25 14.42 25.42
CA SER A 84 -11.87 13.30 26.14
C SER A 84 -13.24 12.93 25.58
N GLU A 85 -14.01 13.93 25.16
CA GLU A 85 -15.35 13.71 24.56
C GLU A 85 -15.24 13.03 23.20
N LEU A 86 -14.34 13.50 22.34
CA LEU A 86 -14.04 12.89 21.04
C LEU A 86 -13.62 11.42 21.20
N ILE A 87 -12.65 11.15 22.10
CA ILE A 87 -12.12 9.80 22.32
C ILE A 87 -13.21 8.86 22.83
N ARG A 88 -14.08 9.34 23.73
CA ARG A 88 -15.18 8.54 24.26
C ARG A 88 -16.14 8.10 23.15
N GLU A 89 -16.56 9.02 22.29
CA GLU A 89 -17.45 8.69 21.18
C GLU A 89 -16.82 7.69 20.22
N ALA A 90 -15.57 7.91 19.80
CA ALA A 90 -14.86 7.00 18.89
C ALA A 90 -14.75 5.56 19.48
N GLN A 91 -14.57 5.44 20.79
CA GLN A 91 -14.57 4.14 21.47
C GLN A 91 -15.96 3.48 21.53
N GLU A 92 -17.03 4.27 21.65
CA GLU A 92 -18.40 3.78 21.60
C GLU A 92 -18.75 3.25 20.21
N GLU A 93 -18.37 3.95 19.14
CA GLU A 93 -18.55 3.51 17.75
C GLU A 93 -17.78 2.21 17.45
N LEU A 94 -16.51 2.13 17.87
CA LEU A 94 -15.69 0.92 17.69
C LEU A 94 -16.29 -0.30 18.40
N ARG A 95 -16.94 -0.10 19.55
CA ARG A 95 -17.63 -1.17 20.30
C ARG A 95 -18.95 -1.57 19.64
N ALA A 96 -19.63 -0.65 18.95
CA ALA A 96 -20.88 -0.95 18.25
C ALA A 96 -20.66 -1.65 16.89
N ALA A 97 -19.48 -1.50 16.30
CA ALA A 97 -19.11 -2.11 15.01
C ALA A 97 -18.57 -3.55 15.12
N ASN A 98 -18.30 -4.04 16.33
CA ASN A 98 -17.86 -5.42 16.62
C ASN A 98 -18.99 -6.26 17.24
#